data_AF-A0A1J4XW02-F1
#
_entry.id   AF-A0A1J4XW02-F1
#
_cell.length_a   1.000
_cell.length_b   1.000
_cell.length_c   1.000
_cell.angle_alpha   90.00
_cell.angle_beta   90.00
_cell.angle_gamma   90.00
#
_symmetry.space_group_name_H-M   'P 1'
#
loop_
_entity.id
_entity.type
_entity.pdbx_description
1 polymer ?
#
loop_
_entity_poly.entity_id
_entity_poly.type
_entity_poly.pdbx_seq_one_letter_code
_entity_poly.pdbx_strand_id
1 'polypeptide(L)' 'MEDKKLYCTECGYKFVPRSKHKRCPYCGKEGSLIKAPTSQDIIDEVAFEDSERLVKENFK' A
#
# COMPACT_ATOMS: atom_id res chain seq x y z
N MET A 1 -0.13 16.50 8.95
CA MET A 1 -1.17 15.60 8.41
C MET A 1 -0.56 14.89 7.24
N GLU A 2 -0.41 13.58 7.32
CA GLU A 2 0.19 12.81 6.24
C GLU A 2 -0.82 12.69 5.09
N ASP A 3 -0.51 13.32 3.96
CA ASP A 3 -1.33 13.29 2.77
C ASP A 3 -1.40 11.85 2.23
N LYS A 4 -2.53 11.17 2.44
CA LYS A 4 -2.75 9.79 1.98
C LYS A 4 -2.71 9.73 0.46
N LYS A 5 -1.57 9.32 -0.09
CA LYS A 5 -1.38 9.08 -1.53
C LYS A 5 -2.32 7.95 -1.97
N LEU A 6 -3.08 8.21 -3.02
CA LEU A 6 -3.87 7.17 -3.70
C LEU A 6 -3.13 6.71 -4.95
N TYR A 7 -3.30 5.43 -5.28
CA TYR A 7 -2.86 4.88 -6.54
C TYR A 7 -4.00 4.14 -7.23
N CYS A 8 -4.03 4.22 -8.55
CA CYS A 8 -4.99 3.48 -9.37
C CYS A 8 -4.47 2.08 -9.70
N THR A 9 -5.22 1.04 -9.34
CA THR A 9 -4.89 -0.36 -9.64
C THR A 9 -4.97 -0.69 -11.14
N GLU A 10 -5.72 0.11 -11.90
CA GLU A 10 -5.98 -0.15 -13.33
C GLU A 10 -4.91 0.47 -14.25
N CYS A 11 -4.45 1.68 -13.94
CA CYS A 11 -3.49 2.41 -14.78
C CYS A 11 -2.18 2.76 -14.07
N GLY A 12 -2.06 2.51 -12.77
CA GLY A 12 -0.87 2.83 -11.98
C GLY A 12 -0.69 4.30 -11.62
N TYR A 13 -1.62 5.19 -11.99
CA TYR A 13 -1.50 6.62 -11.70
C TYR A 13 -1.53 6.90 -10.19
N LYS A 14 -0.55 7.65 -9.68
CA LYS A 14 -0.36 8.02 -8.27
C LYS A 14 -0.62 9.51 -8.08
N PHE A 15 -1.48 9.86 -7.12
CA PHE A 15 -1.76 11.27 -6.82
C PHE A 15 -2.22 11.48 -5.37
N VAL A 16 -2.17 12.73 -4.93
CA VAL A 16 -2.65 13.15 -3.62
C VAL A 16 -4.04 13.77 -3.79
N PRO A 17 -5.12 13.10 -3.35
CA PRO A 17 -6.46 13.66 -3.47
C PRO A 17 -6.67 14.80 -2.45
N ARG A 18 -7.15 15.97 -2.90
CA ARG A 18 -7.59 17.04 -1.99
C ARG A 18 -9.01 16.82 -1.41
N SER A 19 -9.74 15.82 -1.90
CA SER A 19 -11.12 15.51 -1.51
C SER A 19 -11.43 14.03 -1.76
N LYS A 20 -12.58 13.51 -1.32
CA LYS A 20 -12.97 12.12 -1.61
C LYS A 20 -13.22 11.95 -3.12
N HIS A 21 -12.35 11.19 -3.78
CA HIS A 21 -12.51 10.81 -5.20
C HIS A 21 -12.88 9.33 -5.29
N LYS A 22 -13.95 9.02 -6.04
CA LYS A 22 -14.37 7.63 -6.32
C LYS A 22 -13.86 7.11 -7.67
N ARG A 23 -13.35 7.99 -8.53
CA ARG A 23 -12.87 7.67 -9.88
C ARG A 23 -11.44 8.13 -10.08
N CYS A 24 -10.69 7.35 -10.85
CA CYS A 24 -9.35 7.76 -11.26
C CYS A 24 -9.42 8.98 -12.20
N PRO A 25 -8.70 10.08 -11.90
CA PRO A 25 -8.70 11.28 -12.74
C PRO A 25 -7.97 11.09 -14.07
N TYR A 26 -7.16 10.03 -14.19
CA TYR A 26 -6.38 9.75 -15.39
C TYR A 26 -7.11 8.82 -16.38
N CYS A 27 -7.59 7.67 -15.90
CA CYS A 27 -8.28 6.68 -16.74
C CYS A 27 -9.81 6.69 -16.62
N GLY A 28 -10.38 7.45 -15.67
CA GLY A 28 -11.82 7.56 -15.45
C GLY A 28 -12.47 6.38 -14.71
N LYS A 29 -11.74 5.30 -14.41
CA LYS A 29 -12.33 4.09 -13.83
C LYS A 29 -12.77 4.27 -12.39
N GLU A 30 -14.01 3.90 -12.09
CA GLU A 30 -14.59 3.97 -10.74
C GLU A 30 -14.09 2.82 -9.86
N GLY A 31 -13.91 3.05 -8.56
CA GLY A 31 -13.54 2.00 -7.60
C GLY A 31 -12.12 1.46 -7.75
N SER A 32 -11.31 2.03 -8.63
CA SER A 32 -9.95 1.60 -8.93
C SER A 32 -8.87 2.23 -8.04
N LEU A 33 -9.25 3.08 -7.07
CA LEU A 33 -8.32 3.85 -6.26
C LEU A 33 -8.12 3.21 -4.89
N ILE A 34 -6.87 2.86 -4.58
CA ILE A 34 -6.49 2.35 -3.25
C ILE A 34 -5.38 3.19 -2.65
N LYS A 35 -5.17 3.08 -1.33
CA LYS A 35 -4.07 3.78 -0.65
C LYS A 35 -2.76 3.18 -1.09
N ALA A 36 -1.79 4.02 -1.40
CA ALA A 36 -0.43 3.55 -1.63
C ALA A 36 0.13 3.04 -0.29
N PRO A 37 0.70 1.82 -0.24
CA PRO A 37 1.43 1.37 0.94
C PRO A 37 2.62 2.30 1.19
N THR A 38 2.87 2.61 2.45
CA THR A 38 4.05 3.35 2.88
C THR A 38 5.25 2.41 2.95
N SER A 39 6.45 2.96 3.00
CA SER A 39 7.65 2.17 3.28
C SER A 39 7.53 1.42 4.61
N GLN A 40 6.83 1.99 5.59
CA GLN A 40 6.61 1.35 6.88
C GLN A 40 5.66 0.15 6.77
N ASP A 41 4.59 0.25 5.98
CA ASP A 41 3.67 -0.87 5.74
C ASP A 41 4.42 -2.05 5.10
N ILE A 42 5.31 -1.77 4.14
CA ILE A 42 6.12 -2.80 3.48
C ILE A 42 7.11 -3.46 4.45
N ILE A 43 7.75 -2.66 5.32
CA ILE A 43 8.70 -3.18 6.32
C ILE A 43 7.97 -4.07 7.32
N ASP A 44 6.77 -3.66 7.74
CA ASP A 44 5.94 -4.42 8.67
C ASP A 44 5.57 -5.79 8.08
N GLU A 45 5.09 -5.85 6.83
CA GLU A 45 4.78 -7.10 6.12
C GLU A 45 5.98 -8.06 6.08
N VAL A 46 7.17 -7.58 5.73
CA VAL A 46 8.40 -8.39 5.62
C VAL A 46 8.92 -8.84 6.99
N ALA A 47 8.76 -8.01 8.03
CA ALA A 47 9.22 -8.34 9.38
C ALA A 47 8.47 -9.54 10.00
N PHE A 48 7.23 -9.80 9.59
CA PHE A 48 6.47 -10.95 10.08
C PHE A 48 6.90 -12.28 9.42
N GLU A 49 7.37 -12.28 8.17
CA GLU A 49 7.82 -13.51 7.49
C GLU A 49 9.19 -14.02 7.99
N ASP A 50 10.06 -13.14 8.48
CA ASP A 50 11.39 -13.53 8.99
C ASP A 50 11.33 -14.07 10.43
N SER A 51 10.30 -13.68 11.20
CA SER A 51 10.21 -13.99 12.62
C SER A 51 9.81 -15.45 12.92
N GLU A 52 9.17 -16.17 12.00
CA GLU A 52 8.84 -17.60 12.18
C GLU A 52 10.02 -18.55 11.86
N ARG A 53 11.04 -18.08 11.14
CA ARG A 53 12.19 -18.90 10.75
C ARG A 53 13.27 -18.94 11.84
N LEU A 54 13.50 -17.82 12.53
CA LEU A 54 14.50 -17.69 13.61
C LEU A 54 14.17 -18.45 14.90
N VAL A 55 12.89 -18.75 15.17
CA VAL A 55 12.50 -19.54 16.36
C VAL A 55 12.87 -21.02 16.19
N LYS A 56 12.84 -21.54 14.95
CA LYS A 56 13.14 -22.96 14.67
C LYS A 56 14.64 -23.27 14.68
N GLU A 57 15.50 -22.29 14.48
CA GLU A 57 16.97 -22.49 14.48
C GLU A 57 17.62 -22.38 15.88
N ASN A 58 16.91 -21.88 16.89
CA ASN A 58 17.44 -21.79 18.27
C ASN A 58 16.96 -22.91 19.20
N PHE A 59 16.15 -23.84 18.69
CA PHE A 59 15.65 -25.02 19.43
C PHE A 59 16.14 -26.34 18.80
N LYS A 60 17.44 -26.42 18.47
CA LYS A 60 18.09 -27.69 18.11
C LYS A 60 19.34 -27.92 18.94
#